data_AF-A0A1I0GJP5-F1
#
_entry.id   AF-A0A1I0GJP5-F1
#
_cell.length_a   1.000
_cell.length_b   1.000
_cell.length_c   1.000
_cell.angle_alpha   90.00
_cell.angle_beta   90.00
_cell.angle_gamma   90.00
#
_symmetry.space_group_name_H-M   'P 1'
#
loop_
_entity.id
_entity.type
_entity.pdbx_description
1 polymer ?
#
loop_
_entity_poly.entity_id
_entity_poly.type
_entity_poly.pdbx_seq_one_letter_code
_entity_poly.pdbx_strand_id
1 'polypeptide(L)' 'MRAVFLTVLFAIIGLLLSIALFYLAGSIWGPLYQGEDEATRNFKIFLLVSLGFIVVGGFAGYRVAGKA' A
#
# COMPACT_ATOMS: atom_id res chain seq x y z
N MET A 1 10.27 19.61 10.57
CA MET A 1 10.83 18.27 10.23
C MET A 1 9.99 17.11 10.73
N ARG A 2 9.49 17.12 11.99
CA ARG A 2 8.63 16.07 12.55
C ARG A 2 7.42 15.67 11.67
N ALA A 3 6.70 16.65 11.14
CA ALA A 3 5.52 16.38 10.29
C ALA A 3 5.87 15.67 8.97
N VAL A 4 6.97 16.07 8.34
CA VAL A 4 7.48 15.41 7.13
C VAL A 4 7.88 13.98 7.43
N PHE A 5 8.62 13.76 8.52
CA PHE A 5 9.02 12.42 8.96
C PHE A 5 7.80 11.51 9.20
N LEU A 6 6.80 11.97 9.96
CA LEU A 6 5.59 11.19 10.23
C LEU A 6 4.78 10.91 8.97
N THR A 7 4.70 11.87 8.05
CA THR A 7 4.03 11.68 6.75
C THR A 7 4.71 10.57 5.95
N VAL A 8 6.04 10.62 5.82
CA VAL A 8 6.80 9.60 5.07
C VAL A 8 6.73 8.24 5.76
N LEU A 9 6.86 8.19 7.08
CA LEU A 9 6.79 6.95 7.85
C LEU A 9 5.44 6.25 7.65
N PHE A 10 4.33 6.98 7.76
CA PHE A 10 3.02 6.37 7.59
C PHE A 10 2.72 6.01 6.13
N ALA A 11 3.28 6.73 5.15
CA ALA A 11 3.21 6.33 3.75
C ALA A 11 3.91 4.99 3.49
N ILE A 12 5.09 4.78 4.10
CA ILE A 12 5.80 3.48 4.05
C ILE A 12 4.97 2.39 4.72
N ILE A 13 4.40 2.65 5.90
CA ILE A 13 3.51 1.69 6.58
C ILE A 13 2.31 1.34 5.69
N GLY A 14 1.71 2.33 5.02
CA GLY A 14 0.64 2.11 4.05
C GLY A 14 1.06 1.14 2.94
N LEU A 15 2.22 1.37 2.32
CA LEU A 15 2.76 0.46 1.31
C LEU A 15 2.95 -0.97 1.85
N LEU A 16 3.53 -1.12 3.04
CA LEU A 16 3.73 -2.43 3.67
C LEU A 16 2.39 -3.15 3.92
N LEU A 17 1.35 -2.42 4.33
CA LEU A 17 0.00 -2.97 4.49
C LEU A 17 -0.58 -3.44 3.16
N SER A 18 -0.39 -2.69 2.06
CA SER A 18 -0.81 -3.12 0.72
C SER A 18 -0.15 -4.44 0.33
N ILE A 19 1.17 -4.55 0.52
CA ILE A 19 1.94 -5.78 0.23
C ILE A 19 1.40 -6.95 1.06
N ALA A 20 1.19 -6.75 2.36
CA ALA A 20 0.64 -7.79 3.24
C ALA A 20 -0.75 -8.25 2.79
N LEU A 21 -1.61 -7.33 2.35
CA LEU A 21 -2.94 -7.62 1.84
C LEU A 21 -2.90 -8.49 0.58
N PHE A 22 -2.05 -8.16 -0.39
CA PHE A 22 -1.89 -8.95 -1.60
C PHE A 22 -1.25 -10.31 -1.34
N TYR A 23 -0.32 -10.39 -0.40
CA TYR A 23 0.25 -11.66 0.04
C TYR A 23 -0.82 -12.57 0.66
N LEU A 24 -1.63 -12.03 1.57
CA LEU A 24 -2.76 -12.74 2.17
C LEU A 24 -3.76 -13.19 1.12
N ALA A 25 -4.11 -12.31 0.18
CA ALA A 25 -5.01 -12.66 -0.92
C ALA A 25 -4.46 -13.84 -1.76
N GLY A 26 -3.17 -13.80 -2.11
CA GLY A 26 -2.51 -14.90 -2.82
C GLY A 26 -2.48 -16.20 -2.03
N SER A 27 -2.37 -16.13 -0.70
CA SER A 27 -2.38 -17.34 0.16
C SER A 27 -3.76 -17.99 0.28
N ILE A 28 -4.85 -17.21 0.20
CA ILE A 28 -6.22 -17.70 0.40
C ILE A 28 -6.85 -18.18 -0.91
N TRP A 29 -6.69 -17.40 -1.99
CA TRP A 29 -7.34 -17.67 -3.29
C TRP A 29 -6.41 -18.31 -4.32
N GLY A 30 -5.16 -18.56 -3.95
CA GLY A 30 -4.13 -19.11 -4.83
C GLY A 30 -3.33 -18.02 -5.57
N PRO A 31 -2.35 -18.43 -6.39
CA PRO A 31 -1.42 -17.49 -7.03
C PRO A 31 -2.17 -16.45 -7.86
N LEU A 32 -1.94 -15.17 -7.58
CA LEU A 32 -2.49 -14.04 -8.35
C LEU A 32 -1.91 -13.95 -9.78
N TYR A 33 -1.06 -14.87 -10.19
CA TYR A 33 -0.31 -14.82 -11.43
C TYR A 33 -0.38 -16.22 -12.08
N GLN A 34 -1.48 -16.54 -12.78
CA GLN A 34 -1.64 -17.84 -13.46
C GLN A 34 -1.45 -17.78 -14.99
N GLY A 35 -1.23 -16.59 -15.55
CA GLY A 35 -0.85 -16.36 -16.94
C GLY A 35 -0.27 -14.96 -17.15
N GLU A 36 0.36 -14.69 -18.31
CA GLU A 36 1.04 -13.41 -18.59
C GLU A 36 0.08 -12.20 -18.60
N ASP A 37 -1.11 -12.37 -19.20
CA ASP A 37 -2.14 -11.33 -19.25
C ASP A 37 -2.72 -11.04 -17.85
N GLU A 38 -2.97 -12.10 -17.07
CA GLU A 38 -3.47 -11.97 -15.70
C GLU A 38 -2.43 -11.34 -14.78
N ALA A 39 -1.16 -11.68 -14.97
CA ALA A 39 -0.05 -11.12 -14.25
C ALA A 39 0.06 -9.61 -14.48
N THR A 40 0.00 -9.18 -15.73
CA THR A 40 0.05 -7.76 -16.10
C THR A 40 -1.15 -6.99 -15.53
N ARG A 41 -2.35 -7.56 -15.59
CA ARG A 41 -3.56 -6.96 -15.02
C ARG A 41 -3.45 -6.81 -13.51
N ASN A 42 -3.08 -7.89 -12.81
CA ASN A 42 -3.02 -7.92 -11.35
C ASN A 42 -1.88 -7.06 -10.81
N PHE A 43 -0.77 -6.94 -11.55
CA PHE A 43 0.30 -6.00 -11.24
C PHE A 43 -0.17 -4.54 -11.32
N LYS A 44 -0.91 -4.17 -12.37
CA LYS A 44 -1.50 -2.81 -12.47
C LYS A 44 -2.46 -2.53 -11.31
N ILE A 45 -3.29 -3.51 -10.95
CA ILE A 45 -4.19 -3.39 -9.79
C ILE A 45 -3.37 -3.21 -8.51
N PHE A 46 -2.31 -4.00 -8.29
CA PHE A 46 -1.41 -3.85 -7.15
C PHE A 46 -0.79 -2.45 -7.07
N LEU A 47 -0.33 -1.89 -8.18
CA LEU A 47 0.23 -0.54 -8.20
C LEU A 47 -0.81 0.52 -7.82
N LEU A 48 -2.03 0.43 -8.37
CA LEU A 48 -3.11 1.37 -8.06
C LEU A 48 -3.54 1.28 -6.60
N VAL A 49 -3.70 0.07 -6.07
CA VAL A 49 -4.05 -0.13 -4.66
C VAL A 49 -2.93 0.37 -3.75
N SER A 50 -1.67 0.05 -4.07
CA SER A 50 -0.52 0.51 -3.29
C SER A 50 -0.40 2.03 -3.25
N LEU A 51 -0.67 2.71 -4.37
CA LEU A 51 -0.73 4.17 -4.41
C LEU A 51 -1.81 4.71 -3.45
N GLY A 52 -3.00 4.11 -3.45
CA GLY A 52 -4.06 4.46 -2.52
C GLY A 52 -3.63 4.32 -1.05
N PHE A 53 -2.99 3.20 -0.71
CA PHE A 53 -2.47 2.96 0.65
C PHE A 53 -1.37 3.94 1.05
N ILE A 54 -0.45 4.28 0.14
CA ILE A 54 0.59 5.30 0.36
C ILE A 54 -0.05 6.66 0.67
N VAL A 55 -1.04 7.07 -0.13
CA VAL A 55 -1.72 8.36 0.04
C VAL A 55 -2.48 8.41 1.37
N VAL A 56 -3.25 7.36 1.68
CA VAL A 56 -4.00 7.26 2.94
C VAL A 56 -3.06 7.22 4.14
N GLY A 57 -1.98 6.45 4.07
CA GLY A 57 -0.94 6.39 5.09
C GLY A 57 -0.30 7.76 5.30
N GLY A 58 0.21 8.39 4.25
CA GLY A 58 0.80 9.72 4.32
C GLY A 58 -0.15 10.77 4.91
N PHE A 59 -1.41 10.75 4.48
CA PHE A 59 -2.44 11.64 5.04
C PHE A 59 -2.70 11.39 6.52
N ALA A 60 -2.75 10.14 6.96
CA ALA A 60 -2.86 9.78 8.37
C ALA A 60 -1.65 10.31 9.17
N GLY A 61 -0.43 10.13 8.66
CA GLY A 61 0.79 10.66 9.28
C GLY A 61 0.79 12.19 9.40
N TYR A 62 0.32 12.90 8.37
CA TYR A 62 0.15 14.35 8.39
C TYR A 62 -0.88 14.78 9.46
N ARG A 63 -2.03 14.10 9.54
CA ARG A 63 -3.07 14.37 10.54
C ARG A 63 -2.60 14.10 11.97
N VAL A 64 -1.79 13.06 12.18
CA VAL A 64 -1.19 12.78 13.49
C VAL A 64 -0.18 13.86 13.87
N ALA A 65 0.64 14.30 12.92
CA ALA A 65 1.63 15.35 13.14
C ALA A 65 1.00 16.72 13.45
N GLY A 66 -0.14 17.06 12.83
CA GLY A 66 -0.83 18.33 13.08
C GLY A 66 -1.63 18.37 14.38
N LYS A 67 -1.82 17.22 15.05
CA LYS A 67 -2.50 17.11 16.34
C LYS A 67 -1.55 17.12 17.54
N ALA A 68 -0.24 17.19 17.30
CA ALA A 68 0.79 16.91 18.29
C ALA A 68 1.88 17.98 18.32
#